data_AF-A0A5C4MBW1-F1
#
_entry.id   AF-A0A5C4MBW1-F1
#
_cell.length_a   1.000
_cell.length_b   1.000
_cell.length_c   1.000
_cell.angle_alpha   90.00
_cell.angle_beta   90.00
_cell.angle_gamma   90.00
#
_symmetry.space_group_name_H-M   'P 1'
#
loop_
_entity.id
_entity.type
_entity.pdbx_description
1 polymer ?
#
loop_
_entity_poly.entity_id
_entity_poly.type
_entity_poly.pdbx_seq_one_letter_code
_entity_poly.pdbx_strand_id
1 'polypeptide(L)'
;MLTYGLMDWDGPTECTDSLARAFGFADLDVFGTSADRIANAIRRQEPLSIRDWTRALFATEVGWASAVVGYASEWEPIHAWSDNRSLAVLRALQRKIPWQREHVGP
;
A
#
# COMPACT_ATOMS: atom_id res chain seq x y z
N MET A 1 -1.00 1.60 9.37
CA MET A 1 -1.92 1.39 8.24
C MET A 1 -1.15 1.28 6.93
N LEU A 2 -0.56 2.38 6.40
CA LEU A 2 0.20 2.32 5.13
C LEU A 2 1.34 1.30 5.12
N THR A 3 1.99 1.09 6.26
CA THR A 3 3.05 0.08 6.40
C THR A 3 2.53 -1.34 6.33
N TYR A 4 1.31 -1.61 6.80
CA TYR A 4 0.69 -2.95 6.71
C TYR A 4 0.30 -3.19 5.26
N GLY A 5 -0.54 -2.30 4.70
CA GLY A 5 -1.01 -2.40 3.33
C GLY A 5 0.08 -2.32 2.24
N LEU A 6 1.33 -2.01 2.58
CA LEU A 6 2.48 -2.14 1.68
C LEU A 6 3.28 -3.44 1.90
N MET A 7 3.42 -3.90 3.15
CA MET A 7 4.26 -5.05 3.49
C MET A 7 3.53 -6.39 3.36
N ASP A 8 2.21 -6.39 3.51
CA ASP A 8 1.44 -7.64 3.62
C ASP A 8 1.38 -8.44 2.29
N TRP A 9 1.76 -7.79 1.19
CA TRP A 9 1.94 -8.34 -0.15
C TRP A 9 3.12 -9.29 -0.29
N ASP A 10 4.07 -9.25 0.65
CA ASP A 10 5.19 -10.19 0.77
C ASP A 10 4.81 -11.45 1.57
N GLY A 11 3.50 -11.63 1.84
CA GLY A 11 2.93 -12.71 2.66
C GLY A 11 1.77 -13.45 1.97
N PRO A 12 0.74 -13.88 2.71
CA PRO A 12 -0.34 -14.75 2.19
C PRO A 12 -1.16 -14.20 1.02
N THR A 13 -1.09 -12.88 0.77
CA THR A 13 -1.76 -12.25 -0.37
C THR A 13 -1.01 -12.45 -1.70
N GLU A 14 0.22 -13.01 -1.65
CA GLU A 14 1.10 -13.36 -2.78
C GLU A 14 1.07 -12.33 -3.91
N CYS A 15 1.81 -11.23 -3.74
CA CYS A 15 1.92 -10.20 -4.77
C CYS A 15 2.36 -10.79 -6.11
N THR A 16 1.58 -10.53 -7.15
CA THR A 16 1.94 -10.92 -8.51
C THR A 16 2.74 -9.82 -9.19
N ASP A 17 3.51 -10.16 -10.23
CA ASP A 17 4.22 -9.15 -11.05
C ASP A 17 3.26 -8.09 -11.62
N SER A 18 2.04 -8.50 -12.00
CA SER A 18 1.01 -7.56 -12.46
C SER A 18 0.55 -6.59 -11.37
N LEU A 19 0.43 -7.04 -10.11
CA LEU A 19 0.06 -6.16 -9.00
C LEU A 19 1.23 -5.25 -8.62
N ALA A 20 2.46 -5.76 -8.59
CA ALA A 20 3.66 -4.95 -8.38
C ALA A 20 3.76 -3.83 -9.42
N ARG A 21 3.52 -4.14 -10.70
CA ARG A 21 3.46 -3.12 -11.77
C ARG A 21 2.32 -2.14 -11.56
N ALA A 22 1.12 -2.61 -11.22
CA ALA A 22 -0.02 -1.75 -10.94
C ALA A 22 0.28 -0.77 -9.78
N PHE A 23 0.95 -1.24 -8.72
CA PHE A 23 1.36 -0.37 -7.61
C PHE A 23 2.46 0.65 -7.99
N GLY A 24 3.02 0.57 -9.20
CA GLY A 24 4.03 1.49 -9.73
C GLY A 24 5.47 1.05 -9.51
N PHE A 25 5.69 -0.24 -9.26
CA PHE A 25 7.01 -0.88 -9.26
C PHE A 25 7.35 -1.40 -10.66
N ALA A 26 8.63 -1.67 -10.89
CA ALA A 26 9.06 -2.16 -12.20
C ALA A 26 8.66 -3.62 -12.41
N ASP A 27 8.69 -4.41 -11.34
CA ASP A 27 8.43 -5.84 -11.27
C ASP A 27 8.31 -6.25 -9.78
N LEU A 28 8.09 -7.54 -9.54
CA LEU A 28 7.99 -8.13 -8.21
C LEU A 28 9.28 -8.02 -7.37
N ASP A 29 10.45 -8.14 -7.99
CA ASP A 29 11.74 -8.07 -7.27
C ASP A 29 12.00 -6.64 -6.74
N VAL A 30 11.74 -5.65 -7.58
CA VAL A 30 11.81 -4.23 -7.22
C VAL A 30 10.73 -3.88 -6.19
N PHE A 31 9.56 -4.53 -6.24
CA PHE A 31 8.54 -4.40 -5.21
C PHE A 31 9.08 -4.82 -3.83
N GLY A 32 9.59 -6.05 -3.69
CA GLY A 32 10.03 -6.56 -2.38
C GLY A 32 11.10 -5.67 -1.73
N THR A 33 12.15 -5.33 -2.49
CA THR A 33 13.24 -4.46 -1.98
C THR A 33 12.78 -3.04 -1.66
N SER A 34 11.86 -2.48 -2.45
CA SER A 34 11.39 -1.10 -2.26
C SER A 34 10.32 -0.99 -1.18
N ALA A 35 9.47 -2.00 -1.01
CA ALA A 35 8.40 -2.03 -0.01
C ALA A 35 8.99 -1.87 1.40
N ASP A 36 10.03 -2.64 1.71
CA ASP A 36 10.77 -2.54 2.97
C ASP A 36 11.34 -1.15 3.22
N ARG A 37 12.03 -0.59 2.21
CA ARG A 37 12.61 0.76 2.31
C ARG A 37 11.53 1.80 2.59
N ILE A 38 10.42 1.76 1.86
CA ILE A 38 9.32 2.72 2.00
C ILE A 38 8.65 2.55 3.36
N ALA A 39 8.36 1.33 3.79
CA ALA A 39 7.76 1.05 5.09
C ALA A 39 8.64 1.57 6.24
N ASN A 40 9.96 1.38 6.14
CA ASN A 40 10.91 1.90 7.13
C ASN A 40 10.96 3.42 7.15
N ALA A 41 10.94 4.09 6.00
CA ALA A 41 10.85 5.55 5.93
C ALA A 41 9.55 6.07 6.57
N ILE A 42 8.40 5.41 6.34
CA ILE A 42 7.13 5.77 7.00
C ILE A 42 7.23 5.61 8.51
N ARG A 43 7.75 4.48 9.01
CA ARG A 43 7.92 4.22 10.45
C ARG A 43 8.82 5.26 11.11
N ARG A 44 9.88 5.69 10.40
CA ARG A 44 10.87 6.68 10.88
C ARG A 44 10.46 8.12 10.59
N GLN A 45 9.28 8.35 10.00
CA GLN A 45 8.76 9.66 9.62
C GLN A 45 9.71 10.45 8.69
N GLU A 46 10.44 9.73 7.84
CA GLU A 46 11.35 10.31 6.86
C GLU A 46 10.59 10.84 5.64
N PRO A 47 11.12 11.85 4.94
CA PRO A 47 10.56 12.31 3.67
C PRO A 47 10.49 11.18 2.64
N LEU A 48 9.37 11.08 1.94
CA LEU A 48 9.18 10.18 0.81
C LEU A 48 8.99 10.96 -0.48
N SER A 49 9.39 10.35 -1.60
CA SER A 49 9.04 10.86 -2.93
C SER A 49 7.52 10.74 -3.16
N ILE A 50 6.97 11.55 -4.08
CA ILE A 50 5.57 11.45 -4.51
C ILE A 50 5.25 10.03 -5.01
N ARG A 51 6.22 9.43 -5.72
CA ARG A 51 6.11 8.06 -6.23
C ARG A 51 5.97 7.04 -5.10
N ASP A 52 6.78 7.16 -4.05
CA ASP A 52 6.71 6.24 -2.91
C ASP A 52 5.45 6.44 -2.07
N TRP A 53 4.96 7.68 -1.93
CA TRP A 53 3.65 7.93 -1.33
C TRP A 53 2.52 7.29 -2.14
N THR A 54 2.56 7.42 -3.47
CA THR A 54 1.57 6.81 -4.37
C THR A 54 1.57 5.30 -4.23
N ARG A 55 2.75 4.67 -4.25
CA ARG A 55 2.92 3.21 -4.07
C ARG A 55 2.32 2.72 -2.75
N ALA A 56 2.69 3.35 -1.64
CA ALA A 56 2.20 2.95 -0.32
C ALA A 56 0.69 3.15 -0.18
N LEU A 57 0.17 4.27 -0.69
CA LEU A 57 -1.27 4.55 -0.68
C LEU A 57 -2.04 3.50 -1.49
N PHE A 58 -1.65 3.30 -2.75
CA PHE A 58 -2.40 2.44 -3.65
C PHE A 58 -2.34 0.96 -3.25
N ALA A 59 -1.17 0.47 -2.84
CA ALA A 59 -1.03 -0.87 -2.27
C ALA A 59 -1.95 -1.07 -1.05
N THR A 60 -2.04 -0.06 -0.18
CA THR A 60 -2.93 -0.12 1.00
C THR A 60 -4.40 -0.09 0.62
N GLU A 61 -4.80 0.73 -0.35
CA GLU A 61 -6.20 0.81 -0.79
C GLU A 61 -6.68 -0.53 -1.36
N VAL A 62 -5.86 -1.16 -2.20
CA VAL A 62 -6.17 -2.48 -2.78
C VAL A 62 -6.16 -3.57 -1.70
N GLY A 63 -5.12 -3.57 -0.85
CA GLY A 63 -4.94 -4.60 0.19
C GLY A 63 -6.00 -4.55 1.27
N TRP A 64 -6.48 -3.35 1.62
CA TRP A 64 -7.58 -3.19 2.56
C TRP A 64 -8.93 -3.56 1.94
N ALA A 65 -9.27 -3.05 0.75
CA ALA A 65 -10.65 -3.10 0.24
C ALA A 65 -10.99 -4.37 -0.55
N SER A 66 -10.01 -5.03 -1.16
CA SER A 66 -10.27 -6.15 -2.08
C SER A 66 -10.39 -7.48 -1.35
N ALA A 67 -11.50 -8.20 -1.55
CA ALA A 67 -11.65 -9.59 -1.13
C ALA A 67 -11.02 -10.60 -2.11
N VAL A 68 -10.59 -10.13 -3.29
CA VAL A 68 -10.04 -10.98 -4.35
C VAL A 68 -8.52 -11.12 -4.24
N VAL A 69 -7.85 -10.03 -3.87
CA VAL A 69 -6.37 -9.97 -3.80
C VAL A 69 -5.86 -9.42 -2.47
N GLY A 70 -6.74 -8.88 -1.62
CA GLY A 70 -6.38 -8.27 -0.35
C GLY A 70 -7.06 -8.98 0.82
N TYR A 71 -7.18 -8.26 1.93
CA TYR A 71 -7.73 -8.78 3.17
C TYR A 71 -9.23 -8.58 3.32
N ALA A 72 -9.80 -7.48 2.80
CA ALA A 72 -11.21 -7.12 3.01
C ALA A 72 -11.67 -7.36 4.46
N SER A 73 -12.57 -8.32 4.68
CA SER A 73 -13.11 -8.69 6.00
C SER A 73 -12.06 -9.20 6.99
N GLU A 74 -10.92 -9.69 6.52
CA GLU A 74 -9.81 -10.16 7.36
C GLU A 74 -8.90 -9.02 7.84
N TRP A 75 -9.08 -7.81 7.31
CA TRP A 75 -8.23 -6.67 7.63
C TRP A 75 -8.31 -6.28 9.11
N GLU A 76 -9.52 -6.17 9.66
CA GLU A 76 -9.72 -5.82 11.06
C GLU A 76 -9.21 -6.92 12.02
N PRO A 77 -9.54 -8.21 11.82
CA PRO A 77 -8.99 -9.30 12.64
C PRO A 77 -7.47 -9.37 12.67
N ILE A 78 -6.79 -9.15 11.53
CA ILE A 78 -5.33 -9.30 11.43
C ILE A 78 -4.60 -8.04 11.92
N HIS A 79 -5.10 -6.86 11.60
CA HIS A 79 -4.37 -5.60 11.84
C HIS A 79 -4.92 -4.78 13.01
N ALA A 80 -6.06 -5.14 13.59
CA ALA A 80 -6.80 -4.37 14.58
C ALA A 80 -7.19 -2.95 14.08
N TRP A 81 -7.52 -2.86 12.79
CA TRP A 81 -8.02 -1.64 12.14
C TRP A 81 -9.44 -1.85 11.64
N SER A 82 -10.43 -1.28 12.33
CA SER A 82 -11.81 -1.34 11.86
C SER A 82 -12.02 -0.59 10.55
N ASP A 83 -13.02 -0.99 9.76
CA ASP A 83 -13.32 -0.36 8.48
C ASP A 83 -13.57 1.15 8.59
N ASN A 84 -14.34 1.57 9.59
CA ASN A 84 -14.61 2.99 9.82
C ASN A 84 -13.31 3.77 10.10
N ARG A 85 -12.40 3.20 10.89
CA ARG A 85 -11.11 3.81 11.20
C ARG A 85 -10.20 3.84 9.97
N SER A 86 -10.13 2.74 9.24
CA SER A 86 -9.36 2.58 8.00
C SER A 86 -9.80 3.58 6.93
N LEU A 87 -11.10 3.68 6.67
CA LEU A 87 -11.67 4.64 5.73
C LEU A 87 -11.39 6.09 6.13
N ALA A 88 -11.56 6.43 7.41
CA ALA A 88 -11.30 7.78 7.90
C ALA A 88 -9.82 8.18 7.71
N VAL A 89 -8.89 7.26 8.02
CA VAL A 89 -7.45 7.49 7.85
C VAL A 89 -7.07 7.58 6.37
N LEU A 90 -7.56 6.67 5.51
CA LEU A 90 -7.28 6.72 4.07
C LEU A 90 -7.78 8.03 3.45
N ARG A 91 -9.01 8.46 3.77
CA ARG A 91 -9.55 9.73 3.28
C ARG A 91 -8.73 10.94 3.77
N ALA A 92 -8.20 10.89 4.99
CA ALA A 92 -7.31 11.92 5.49
C ALA A 92 -5.96 11.93 4.77
N LEU A 93 -5.40 10.75 4.47
CA LEU A 93 -4.15 10.61 3.73
C LEU A 93 -4.29 11.09 2.29
N GLN A 94 -5.33 10.65 1.56
CA GLN A 94 -5.62 11.06 0.18
C GLN A 94 -5.72 12.58 -0.02
N ARG A 95 -6.12 13.32 1.02
CA ARG A 95 -6.17 14.80 0.99
C ARG A 95 -4.84 15.48 1.31
N LYS A 96 -3.90 14.76 1.92
CA LYS A 96 -2.63 15.30 2.45
C LYS A 96 -1.42 14.91 1.62
N ILE A 97 -1.37 13.67 1.15
CA ILE A 97 -0.21 13.16 0.45
C ILE A 97 -0.35 13.45 -1.05
N PRO A 98 0.72 13.94 -1.70
CA PRO A 98 0.75 14.04 -3.14
C PRO A 98 0.73 12.63 -3.75
N TRP A 99 -0.05 12.45 -4.81
CA TRP A 99 -0.11 11.20 -5.56
C TRP A 99 -0.16 11.48 -7.06
N GLN A 100 0.31 10.53 -7.87
CA GLN A 100 0.43 10.68 -9.31
C GLN A 100 -0.16 9.46 -10.03
N ARG A 101 -1.15 9.69 -10.90
CA ARG A 101 -1.81 8.65 -11.69
C ARG A 101 -0.87 8.00 -12.71
N GLU A 102 -0.01 8.80 -13.33
CA GLU A 102 0.98 8.41 -14.34
C GLU A 102 1.95 7.30 -13.91
N HIS A 103 2.11 7.07 -12.60
CA HIS A 103 2.97 6.02 -12.05
C HIS A 103 2.25 4.69 -11.80
N VAL A 104 0.93 4.63 -11.99
CA VAL A 104 0.07 3.44 -11.77
C VAL A 104 -0.20 2.71 -13.10
N GLY A 105 0.18 3.33 -14.23
CA GLY A 105 -0.15 2.96 -15.60
C GLY A 105 -0.73 4.18 -16.34
N PRO A 106 -0.86 4.14 -17.69
CA PRO A 106 -1.65 5.14 -18.42
C PRO A 106 -3.11 5.20 -17.95
#